data_AF-A0A5J4UD23-F1
#
_entry.id   AF-A0A5J4UD23-F1
#
_cell.length_a   1.000
_cell.length_b   1.000
_cell.length_c   1.000
_cell.angle_alpha   90.00
_cell.angle_beta   90.00
_cell.angle_gamma   90.00
#
_symmetry.space_group_name_H-M   'P 1'
#
loop_
_entity.id
_entity.type
_entity.pdbx_description
1 polymer ?
#
loop_
_entity_poly.entity_id
_entity_poly.type
_entity_poly.pdbx_seq_one_letter_code
_entity_poly.pdbx_strand_id
1 'polypeptide(L)'
;MFGRIRVIELMSVNKYILYLQLCVIWTLNKILFVFVFSAISLCEARKHDPIFSFFKKKPNEDDRILNFGFGSINDNRELMWNYTNRDPDYLFDDDEVPFEYREPYRPGTKITDKSFLIIPNISKADFEKLNTSKPLNELENACLPVYQAYRSYYTILGYTILALKGVDIQPSITYIMMNYPTKEIQKYPDGTMYEDSEIDIEQPVCESYSVGNNNAIPYVVHKYGVVGTDCFPNTAVPGSTTECSQKDGKFEKYLVGYKQGIFQGDADVMKEALIKFGPVYVYGSHEIFIGWD
;
A
#
# COMPACT_ATOMS: atom_id res chain seq x y z
N MET A 1 -28.90 -29.50 -82.29
CA MET A 1 -28.16 -28.67 -81.32
C MET A 1 -27.41 -29.63 -80.40
N PHE A 2 -26.08 -29.53 -80.38
CA PHE A 2 -25.14 -30.54 -79.88
C PHE A 2 -25.05 -30.56 -78.35
N GLY A 3 -25.04 -31.77 -77.77
CA GLY A 3 -24.46 -32.04 -76.47
C GLY A 3 -22.94 -32.20 -76.56
N ARG A 4 -22.23 -31.91 -75.46
CA ARG A 4 -20.86 -32.37 -75.22
C ARG A 4 -20.66 -32.71 -73.74
N ILE A 5 -20.26 -33.97 -73.54
CA ILE A 5 -19.72 -34.57 -72.32
C ILE A 5 -18.29 -34.07 -72.10
N ARG A 6 -17.88 -33.91 -70.84
CA ARG A 6 -16.47 -34.02 -70.42
C ARG A 6 -16.37 -34.83 -69.13
N VAL A 7 -15.53 -35.86 -69.18
CA VAL A 7 -15.04 -36.68 -68.07
C VAL A 7 -13.63 -36.20 -67.73
N ILE A 8 -13.29 -36.00 -66.45
CA ILE A 8 -11.89 -35.93 -65.99
C ILE A 8 -11.73 -36.65 -64.63
N GLU A 9 -10.95 -37.72 -64.71
CA GLU A 9 -10.06 -38.42 -63.77
C GLU A 9 -10.15 -38.23 -62.25
N LEU A 10 -10.36 -39.37 -61.57
CA LEU A 10 -10.00 -39.66 -60.18
C LEU A 10 -8.48 -39.83 -60.04
N MET A 11 -7.80 -38.89 -59.39
CA MET A 11 -6.45 -39.10 -58.86
C MET A 11 -6.43 -39.13 -57.33
N SER A 12 -6.24 -40.33 -56.80
CA SER A 12 -5.49 -40.68 -55.57
C SER A 12 -5.76 -39.89 -54.28
N VAL A 13 -6.85 -40.25 -53.59
CA VAL A 13 -7.15 -39.89 -52.18
C VAL A 13 -6.07 -40.41 -51.19
N ASN A 14 -5.26 -41.40 -51.58
CA ASN A 14 -4.40 -42.14 -50.65
C ASN A 14 -3.12 -41.39 -50.19
N LYS A 15 -2.62 -40.42 -50.98
CA LYS A 15 -1.44 -39.62 -50.59
C LYS A 15 -1.76 -38.54 -49.55
N TYR A 16 -2.97 -37.97 -49.61
CA TYR A 16 -3.38 -36.90 -48.69
C TYR A 16 -3.64 -37.41 -47.27
N ILE A 17 -4.14 -38.65 -47.12
CA ILE A 17 -4.39 -39.26 -45.80
C ILE A 17 -3.07 -39.53 -45.07
N LEU A 18 -2.05 -40.04 -45.78
CA LEU A 18 -0.73 -40.28 -45.18
C LEU A 18 -0.03 -38.98 -44.76
N TYR A 19 -0.18 -37.91 -45.56
CA TYR A 19 0.38 -36.60 -45.24
C TYR A 19 -0.33 -35.94 -44.04
N LEU A 20 -1.66 -36.09 -43.94
CA LEU A 20 -2.42 -35.60 -42.77
C LEU A 20 -2.04 -36.36 -41.49
N GLN A 21 -1.89 -37.68 -41.54
CA GLN A 21 -1.50 -38.48 -40.38
C GLN A 21 -0.10 -38.14 -39.88
N LEU A 22 0.87 -37.98 -40.79
CA LEU A 22 2.24 -37.56 -40.43
C LEU A 22 2.26 -36.13 -39.87
N CYS A 23 1.46 -35.22 -40.43
CA CYS A 23 1.37 -33.84 -39.94
C CYS A 23 0.78 -33.80 -38.52
N VAL A 24 -0.32 -34.54 -38.26
CA VAL A 24 -0.94 -34.61 -36.93
C VAL A 24 0.01 -35.20 -35.88
N ILE A 25 0.77 -36.25 -36.21
CA ILE A 25 1.77 -36.82 -35.30
C ILE A 25 2.90 -35.82 -35.01
N TRP A 26 3.31 -35.04 -36.02
CA TRP A 26 4.34 -34.01 -35.84
C TRP A 26 3.86 -32.84 -34.96
N THR A 27 2.60 -32.41 -35.12
CA THR A 27 2.01 -31.35 -34.29
C THR A 27 1.77 -31.81 -32.86
N LEU A 28 1.30 -33.05 -32.66
CA LEU A 28 1.11 -33.63 -31.32
C LEU A 28 2.42 -33.75 -30.55
N ASN A 29 3.51 -34.16 -31.20
CA ASN A 29 4.83 -34.20 -30.57
C ASN A 29 5.32 -32.81 -30.17
N LYS A 30 5.09 -31.77 -30.98
CA LYS A 30 5.43 -30.39 -30.60
C LYS A 30 4.64 -29.89 -29.40
N ILE A 31 3.34 -30.20 -29.35
CA ILE A 31 2.49 -29.84 -28.20
C ILE A 31 2.96 -30.58 -26.93
N LEU A 32 3.31 -31.86 -27.05
CA LEU A 32 3.85 -32.64 -25.93
C LEU A 32 5.17 -32.04 -25.40
N PHE A 33 6.07 -31.61 -26.29
CA PHE A 33 7.30 -30.91 -25.88
C PHE A 33 6.99 -29.58 -25.19
N VAL A 34 6.03 -28.79 -25.67
CA VAL A 34 5.62 -27.54 -25.00
C VAL A 34 5.06 -27.83 -23.61
N PHE A 35 4.26 -28.88 -23.42
CA PHE A 35 3.75 -29.26 -22.09
C PHE A 35 4.85 -29.75 -21.15
N VAL A 36 5.82 -30.54 -21.66
CA VAL A 36 6.96 -31.01 -20.86
C VAL A 36 7.84 -29.83 -20.43
N PHE A 37 8.18 -28.90 -21.34
CA PHE A 37 8.95 -27.70 -20.98
C PHE A 37 8.17 -26.74 -20.07
N SER A 38 6.85 -26.63 -20.24
CA SER A 38 6.00 -25.84 -19.34
C SER A 38 5.93 -26.45 -17.95
N ALA A 39 5.84 -27.78 -17.84
CA ALA A 39 5.83 -28.48 -16.56
C ALA A 39 7.19 -28.45 -15.86
N ILE A 40 8.29 -28.56 -16.60
CA ILE A 40 9.65 -28.41 -16.04
C ILE A 40 9.85 -26.95 -15.58
N SER A 41 9.43 -25.96 -16.37
CA SER A 41 9.48 -24.54 -15.99
C SER A 41 8.62 -24.24 -14.76
N LEU A 42 7.42 -24.82 -14.62
CA LEU A 42 6.61 -24.69 -13.40
C LEU A 42 7.26 -25.38 -12.18
N CYS A 43 7.92 -26.51 -12.37
CA CYS A 43 8.64 -27.21 -11.29
C CYS A 43 9.91 -26.47 -10.86
N GLU A 44 10.58 -25.78 -11.78
CA GLU A 44 11.74 -24.94 -11.48
C GLU A 44 11.33 -23.61 -10.82
N ALA A 45 10.20 -23.03 -11.24
CA ALA A 45 9.60 -21.88 -10.58
C ALA A 45 9.18 -22.18 -9.13
N ARG A 46 8.65 -23.39 -8.84
CA ARG A 46 8.33 -23.81 -7.45
C ARG A 46 9.56 -24.08 -6.56
N LYS A 47 10.73 -24.38 -7.12
CA LYS A 47 11.97 -24.45 -6.32
C LYS A 47 12.46 -23.07 -5.86
N HIS A 48 11.94 -22.02 -6.48
CA HIS A 48 12.17 -20.63 -6.14
C HIS A 48 10.88 -19.92 -5.69
N ASP A 49 9.91 -20.64 -5.12
CA ASP A 49 8.97 -19.97 -4.23
C ASP A 49 9.83 -19.23 -3.19
N PRO A 50 9.71 -17.90 -3.06
CA PRO A 50 10.35 -17.20 -1.97
C PRO A 50 9.63 -17.66 -0.70
N ILE A 51 10.07 -18.79 -0.16
CA ILE A 51 10.10 -18.98 1.28
C ILE A 51 10.98 -17.83 1.73
N PHE A 52 10.34 -16.72 2.06
CA PHE A 52 10.97 -15.58 2.68
C PHE A 52 11.66 -16.13 3.93
N SER A 53 12.94 -16.45 3.80
CA SER A 53 13.80 -16.65 4.94
C SER A 53 13.94 -15.26 5.52
N PHE A 54 13.01 -14.89 6.40
CA PHE A 54 13.19 -13.77 7.31
C PHE A 54 14.57 -14.00 7.92
N PHE A 55 15.51 -13.12 7.58
CA PHE A 55 16.86 -13.20 8.09
C PHE A 55 16.74 -13.25 9.61
N LYS A 56 17.08 -14.40 10.21
CA LYS A 56 17.21 -14.55 11.66
C LYS A 56 18.41 -13.74 12.10
N LYS A 57 18.27 -12.41 12.10
CA LYS A 57 19.06 -11.55 12.98
C LYS A 57 18.50 -11.82 14.38
N LYS A 58 19.37 -12.08 15.36
CA LYS A 58 18.91 -12.07 16.75
C LYS A 58 18.34 -10.67 17.01
N PRO A 59 17.12 -10.55 17.57
CA PRO A 59 16.60 -9.25 17.91
C PRO A 59 17.56 -8.59 18.89
N ASN A 60 18.06 -7.42 18.54
CA ASN A 60 18.67 -6.54 19.52
C ASN A 60 17.55 -5.98 20.42
N GLU A 61 17.90 -5.57 21.64
CA GLU A 61 16.94 -4.96 22.58
C GLU A 61 16.25 -3.73 21.96
N ASP A 62 16.94 -3.04 21.05
CA ASP A 62 16.46 -1.87 20.30
C ASP A 62 15.46 -2.19 19.16
N ASP A 63 15.29 -3.47 18.78
CA ASP A 63 14.40 -3.86 17.66
C ASP A 63 12.90 -3.82 18.06
N ARG A 64 12.55 -3.42 19.30
CA ARG A 64 11.15 -3.31 19.77
C ARG A 64 10.76 -1.90 20.17
N ILE A 65 11.29 -0.93 19.42
CA ILE A 65 11.05 0.49 19.62
C ILE A 65 10.33 1.04 18.40
N LEU A 66 9.21 1.74 18.63
CA LEU A 66 8.58 2.59 17.62
C LEU A 66 9.25 3.96 17.67
N ASN A 67 9.74 4.39 16.52
CA ASN A 67 10.30 5.70 16.27
C ASN A 67 9.25 6.55 15.56
N PHE A 68 8.92 7.71 16.12
CA PHE A 68 8.00 8.66 15.50
C PHE A 68 8.74 9.91 15.04
N GLY A 69 8.47 10.32 13.79
CA GLY A 69 8.96 11.59 13.30
C GLY A 69 8.55 12.74 14.22
N PHE A 70 9.51 13.57 14.58
CA PHE A 70 9.29 14.76 15.41
C PHE A 70 8.52 15.85 14.63
N GLY A 71 8.07 16.89 15.32
CA GLY A 71 7.33 17.98 14.67
C GLY A 71 5.81 17.81 14.68
N SER A 72 5.10 18.87 14.27
CA SER A 72 3.63 18.94 14.37
C SER A 72 3.03 20.01 13.45
N ILE A 73 1.76 19.84 13.07
CA ILE A 73 1.01 20.87 12.33
C ILE A 73 0.14 21.69 13.28
N ASN A 74 0.27 23.02 13.23
CA ASN A 74 -0.58 23.94 13.99
C ASN A 74 -1.91 24.23 13.26
N ASP A 75 -2.78 25.05 13.88
CA ASP A 75 -4.11 25.36 13.31
C ASP A 75 -4.04 26.22 12.03
N ASN A 76 -2.91 26.88 11.77
CA ASN A 76 -2.66 27.65 10.55
C ASN A 76 -2.14 26.79 9.40
N ARG A 77 -2.06 25.46 9.56
CA ARG A 77 -1.41 24.52 8.64
C ARG A 77 0.09 24.82 8.45
N GLU A 78 0.77 25.20 9.52
CA GLU A 78 2.24 25.34 9.51
C GLU A 78 2.85 24.09 10.16
N LEU A 79 3.73 23.41 9.44
CA LEU A 79 4.52 22.29 9.95
C LEU A 79 5.69 22.85 10.75
N MET A 80 5.68 22.61 12.05
CA MET A 80 6.63 23.14 13.01
C MET A 80 7.66 22.07 13.38
N TRP A 81 8.93 22.39 13.17
CA TRP A 81 10.08 21.64 13.67
C TRP A 81 10.78 22.49 14.72
N ASN A 82 10.58 22.17 15.99
CA ASN A 82 11.16 22.94 17.09
C ASN A 82 12.32 22.17 17.72
N TYR A 83 13.53 22.60 17.42
CA TYR A 83 14.76 22.03 17.93
C TYR A 83 15.27 22.73 19.20
N THR A 84 14.56 23.71 19.78
CA THR A 84 15.07 24.48 20.95
C THR A 84 15.53 23.60 22.12
N ASN A 85 14.94 22.41 22.29
CA ASN A 85 15.32 21.44 23.33
C ASN A 85 15.87 20.12 22.74
N ARG A 86 16.35 20.14 21.49
CA ARG A 86 16.89 18.98 20.77
C ARG A 86 18.23 19.33 20.14
N ASP A 87 19.04 18.33 19.92
CA ASP A 87 20.30 18.51 19.19
C ASP A 87 20.01 18.56 17.68
N PRO A 88 20.22 19.71 17.01
CA PRO A 88 19.96 19.82 15.57
C PRO A 88 20.90 18.99 14.70
N ASP A 89 22.06 18.54 15.23
CA ASP A 89 22.95 17.63 14.53
C ASP A 89 22.35 16.20 14.42
N TYR A 90 21.37 15.89 15.27
CA TYR A 90 20.58 14.65 15.24
C TYR A 90 19.22 14.91 14.60
N LEU A 91 19.21 15.03 13.27
CA LEU A 91 18.02 15.27 12.44
C LEU A 91 16.92 14.18 12.52
N PHE A 92 17.18 13.09 13.24
CA PHE A 92 16.28 11.95 13.42
C PHE A 92 16.09 11.62 14.90
N ASP A 93 16.07 12.64 15.76
CA ASP A 93 15.67 12.47 17.15
C ASP A 93 14.18 12.11 17.17
N ASP A 94 13.87 10.84 16.92
CA ASP A 94 12.52 10.33 16.86
C ASP A 94 11.99 10.20 18.29
N ASP A 95 10.70 10.50 18.51
CA ASP A 95 10.11 10.12 19.79
C ASP A 95 10.10 8.59 19.85
N GLU A 96 10.79 8.00 20.83
CA GLU A 96 10.88 6.55 20.99
C GLU A 96 9.78 6.02 21.92
N VAL A 97 9.11 4.95 21.50
CA VAL A 97 8.14 4.24 22.33
C VAL A 97 8.38 2.73 22.27
N PRO A 98 8.80 2.10 23.38
CA PRO A 98 8.88 0.65 23.48
C PRO A 98 7.53 -0.03 23.21
N PHE A 99 7.55 -1.17 22.51
CA PHE A 99 6.34 -1.97 22.22
C PHE A 99 5.63 -2.42 23.50
N GLU A 100 6.36 -2.59 24.60
CA GLU A 100 5.79 -3.00 25.90
C GLU A 100 4.83 -1.96 26.49
N TYR A 101 4.93 -0.68 26.11
CA TYR A 101 4.02 0.38 26.60
C TYR A 101 2.66 0.40 25.88
N ARG A 102 2.38 -0.62 25.06
CA ARG A 102 1.22 -0.68 24.19
C ARG A 102 0.58 -2.04 24.29
N GLU A 103 -0.67 -2.08 24.71
CA GLU A 103 -1.44 -3.31 24.74
C GLU A 103 -1.87 -3.72 23.32
N PRO A 104 -2.02 -5.03 23.05
CA PRO A 104 -2.69 -5.51 21.85
C PRO A 104 -4.02 -4.80 21.63
N TYR A 105 -4.28 -4.31 20.41
CA TYR A 105 -5.60 -3.76 20.10
C TYR A 105 -6.68 -4.87 20.04
N ARG A 106 -6.25 -6.14 19.98
CA ARG A 106 -7.07 -7.34 20.19
C ARG A 106 -6.54 -8.16 21.36
N PRO A 107 -7.24 -8.16 22.50
CA PRO A 107 -6.85 -8.97 23.64
C PRO A 107 -6.81 -10.47 23.29
N GLY A 108 -5.81 -11.17 23.84
CA GLY A 108 -5.70 -12.62 23.74
C GLY A 108 -4.87 -13.17 22.59
N THR A 109 -4.46 -12.32 21.63
CA THR A 109 -3.57 -12.72 20.52
C THR A 109 -2.10 -12.75 20.95
N LYS A 110 -1.34 -13.72 20.43
CA LYS A 110 0.09 -13.91 20.73
C LYS A 110 0.89 -14.19 19.46
N ILE A 111 2.18 -13.82 19.46
CA ILE A 111 3.09 -14.11 18.35
C ILE A 111 3.25 -15.61 18.06
N THR A 112 2.96 -16.46 19.06
CA THR A 112 2.99 -17.92 18.99
C THR A 112 1.72 -18.53 18.39
N ASP A 113 0.69 -17.72 18.13
CA ASP A 113 -0.52 -18.20 17.47
C ASP A 113 -0.18 -18.70 16.06
N LYS A 114 -0.84 -19.78 15.64
CA LYS A 114 -0.59 -20.38 14.31
C LYS A 114 -0.87 -19.38 13.19
N SER A 115 -1.97 -18.66 13.33
CA SER A 115 -2.39 -17.64 12.38
C SER A 115 -2.96 -16.42 13.09
N PHE A 116 -2.93 -15.30 12.40
CA PHE A 116 -3.54 -14.05 12.81
C PHE A 116 -3.88 -13.24 11.58
N LEU A 117 -5.05 -12.61 11.58
CA LEU A 117 -5.43 -11.63 10.56
C LEU A 117 -5.94 -10.38 11.25
N ILE A 118 -5.51 -9.20 10.79
CA ILE A 118 -6.02 -7.91 11.26
C ILE A 118 -7.51 -7.72 10.93
N ILE A 119 -8.13 -8.59 10.12
CA ILE A 119 -9.59 -8.67 9.96
C ILE A 119 -9.96 -10.13 10.21
N PRO A 120 -10.53 -10.48 11.38
CA PRO A 120 -10.76 -11.88 11.73
C PRO A 120 -11.79 -12.52 10.79
N ASN A 121 -11.58 -13.79 10.44
CA ASN A 121 -12.53 -14.61 9.69
C ASN A 121 -12.93 -14.06 8.30
N ILE A 122 -12.16 -13.13 7.74
CA ILE A 122 -12.44 -12.63 6.39
C ILE A 122 -12.04 -13.70 5.35
N SER A 123 -12.96 -14.02 4.45
CA SER A 123 -12.63 -14.87 3.31
C SER A 123 -11.82 -14.07 2.28
N LYS A 124 -11.02 -14.74 1.45
CA LYS A 124 -10.30 -14.06 0.35
C LYS A 124 -11.27 -13.29 -0.57
N ALA A 125 -12.43 -13.89 -0.89
CA ALA A 125 -13.43 -13.27 -1.74
C ALA A 125 -14.08 -12.03 -1.10
N ASP A 126 -14.21 -11.99 0.23
CA ASP A 126 -14.74 -10.82 0.92
C ASP A 126 -13.67 -9.73 1.12
N PHE A 127 -12.41 -10.14 1.29
CA PHE A 127 -11.27 -9.23 1.32
C PHE A 127 -11.15 -8.44 0.02
N GLU A 128 -11.33 -9.09 -1.14
CA GLU A 128 -11.31 -8.44 -2.46
C GLU A 128 -12.48 -7.44 -2.67
N LYS A 129 -13.55 -7.53 -1.87
CA LYS A 129 -14.71 -6.62 -1.96
C LYS A 129 -14.56 -5.37 -1.09
N LEU A 130 -13.60 -5.34 -0.16
CA LEU A 130 -13.37 -4.19 0.71
C LEU A 130 -13.14 -2.94 -0.13
N ASN A 131 -13.64 -1.79 0.34
CA ASN A 131 -13.47 -0.53 -0.38
C ASN A 131 -12.00 -0.16 -0.57
N THR A 132 -11.14 -0.46 0.40
CA THR A 132 -9.68 -0.29 0.31
C THR A 132 -9.02 -1.24 -0.71
N SER A 133 -9.58 -2.44 -0.94
CA SER A 133 -9.01 -3.45 -1.86
C SER A 133 -9.36 -3.20 -3.32
N LYS A 134 -10.35 -2.34 -3.60
CA LYS A 134 -10.77 -2.05 -4.97
C LYS A 134 -9.66 -1.31 -5.73
N PRO A 135 -9.46 -1.64 -7.03
CA PRO A 135 -8.54 -0.89 -7.87
C PRO A 135 -9.03 0.55 -8.04
N LEU A 136 -8.07 1.48 -8.17
CA LEU A 136 -8.39 2.86 -8.55
C LEU A 136 -9.09 2.90 -9.92
N ASN A 137 -10.08 3.77 -10.07
CA ASN A 137 -10.70 4.05 -11.36
C ASN A 137 -9.81 4.96 -12.23
N GLU A 138 -10.21 5.22 -13.48
CA GLU A 138 -9.41 6.00 -14.43
C GLU A 138 -9.11 7.42 -13.94
N LEU A 139 -10.09 8.11 -13.36
CA LEU A 139 -9.92 9.48 -12.86
C LEU A 139 -9.05 9.53 -11.60
N GLU A 140 -9.16 8.52 -10.73
CA GLU A 140 -8.28 8.39 -9.56
C GLU A 140 -6.83 8.09 -9.97
N ASN A 141 -6.62 7.24 -10.99
CA ASN A 141 -5.29 6.98 -11.53
C ASN A 141 -4.68 8.23 -12.20
N ALA A 142 -5.51 9.11 -12.76
CA ALA A 142 -5.05 10.37 -13.34
C ALA A 142 -4.58 11.38 -12.27
N CYS A 143 -5.02 11.24 -11.02
CA CYS A 143 -4.54 12.06 -9.92
C CYS A 143 -3.22 11.48 -9.35
N LEU A 144 -2.09 12.05 -9.73
CA LEU A 144 -0.76 11.49 -9.45
C LEU A 144 -0.50 11.23 -7.96
N PRO A 145 -0.87 12.13 -7.03
CA PRO A 145 -0.63 11.88 -5.60
C PRO A 145 -1.48 10.72 -5.05
N VAL A 146 -2.72 10.55 -5.54
CA VAL A 146 -3.58 9.41 -5.20
C VAL A 146 -2.94 8.11 -5.70
N TYR A 147 -2.52 8.09 -6.96
CA TYR A 147 -1.86 6.93 -7.56
C TYR A 147 -0.60 6.52 -6.79
N GLN A 148 0.24 7.49 -6.41
CA GLN A 148 1.46 7.23 -5.64
C GLN A 148 1.17 6.75 -4.21
N ALA A 149 0.19 7.33 -3.54
CA ALA A 149 -0.21 6.93 -2.19
C ALA A 149 -0.95 5.59 -2.16
N TYR A 150 -1.49 5.13 -3.30
CA TYR A 150 -2.35 3.95 -3.38
C TYR A 150 -1.74 2.71 -2.73
N ARG A 151 -0.48 2.38 -3.04
CA ARG A 151 0.18 1.16 -2.56
C ARG A 151 0.76 1.27 -1.14
N SER A 152 0.71 2.45 -0.53
CA SER A 152 1.30 2.72 0.78
C SER A 152 0.24 3.28 1.72
N TYR A 153 0.15 4.61 1.81
CA TYR A 153 -0.70 5.34 2.74
C TYR A 153 -2.18 5.00 2.55
N TYR A 154 -2.68 4.98 1.32
CA TYR A 154 -4.08 4.66 1.05
C TYR A 154 -4.45 3.29 1.63
N THR A 155 -3.69 2.24 1.29
CA THR A 155 -4.02 0.88 1.73
C THR A 155 -3.80 0.70 3.23
N ILE A 156 -2.70 1.22 3.80
CA ILE A 156 -2.44 1.05 5.25
C ILE A 156 -3.47 1.81 6.09
N LEU A 157 -3.87 3.03 5.69
CA LEU A 157 -4.88 3.81 6.41
C LEU A 157 -6.24 3.11 6.35
N GLY A 158 -6.65 2.64 5.17
CA GLY A 158 -7.92 1.95 4.99
C GLY A 158 -8.03 0.68 5.83
N TYR A 159 -7.02 -0.19 5.80
CA TYR A 159 -7.00 -1.40 6.62
C TYR A 159 -6.83 -1.11 8.12
N THR A 160 -6.13 -0.04 8.49
CA THR A 160 -6.03 0.37 9.91
C THR A 160 -7.39 0.80 10.44
N ILE A 161 -8.14 1.60 9.67
CA ILE A 161 -9.50 2.04 10.04
C ILE A 161 -10.43 0.84 10.16
N LEU A 162 -10.38 -0.09 9.21
CA LEU A 162 -11.16 -1.31 9.29
C LEU A 162 -10.78 -2.17 10.51
N ALA A 163 -9.49 -2.35 10.79
CA ALA A 163 -9.01 -3.18 11.89
C ALA A 163 -9.35 -2.61 13.28
N LEU A 164 -9.24 -1.28 13.44
CA LEU A 164 -9.39 -0.59 14.72
C LEU A 164 -10.80 -0.04 14.97
N LYS A 165 -11.52 0.33 13.92
CA LYS A 165 -12.84 0.99 14.00
C LYS A 165 -13.97 0.15 13.40
N GLY A 166 -13.65 -0.94 12.68
CA GLY A 166 -14.65 -1.78 12.03
C GLY A 166 -15.36 -1.11 10.85
N VAL A 167 -14.78 -0.02 10.31
CA VAL A 167 -15.37 0.73 9.20
C VAL A 167 -14.59 0.47 7.91
N ASP A 168 -15.28 -0.03 6.89
CA ASP A 168 -14.71 -0.24 5.56
C ASP A 168 -14.86 1.02 4.70
N ILE A 169 -13.77 1.78 4.57
CA ILE A 169 -13.74 2.99 3.75
C ILE A 169 -12.76 2.84 2.59
N GLN A 170 -12.96 3.67 1.57
CA GLN A 170 -11.89 4.05 0.64
C GLN A 170 -11.31 5.39 1.15
N PRO A 171 -10.04 5.44 1.61
CA PRO A 171 -9.46 6.68 2.13
C PRO A 171 -9.36 7.78 1.06
N SER A 172 -9.76 8.99 1.42
CA SER A 172 -9.59 10.18 0.59
C SER A 172 -8.20 10.78 0.77
N ILE A 173 -7.31 10.52 -0.19
CA ILE A 173 -5.98 11.13 -0.23
C ILE A 173 -6.09 12.61 -0.60
N THR A 174 -7.06 12.99 -1.42
CA THR A 174 -7.30 14.39 -1.79
C THR A 174 -7.77 15.25 -0.60
N TYR A 175 -8.52 14.68 0.35
CA TYR A 175 -8.79 15.33 1.64
C TYR A 175 -7.51 15.58 2.43
N ILE A 176 -6.63 14.57 2.53
CA ILE A 176 -5.35 14.70 3.23
C ILE A 176 -4.54 15.81 2.55
N MET A 177 -4.42 15.79 1.22
CA MET A 177 -3.73 16.80 0.43
C MET A 177 -4.21 18.23 0.68
N MET A 178 -5.52 18.46 0.73
CA MET A 178 -6.06 19.81 1.00
C MET A 178 -5.75 20.30 2.43
N ASN A 179 -5.44 19.38 3.34
CA ASN A 179 -4.99 19.69 4.68
C ASN A 179 -3.45 19.66 4.83
N TYR A 180 -2.69 19.57 3.73
CA TYR A 180 -1.23 19.67 3.78
C TYR A 180 -0.79 21.02 4.35
N PRO A 181 0.40 21.07 4.98
CA PRO A 181 0.97 22.31 5.42
C PRO A 181 1.08 23.33 4.28
N THR A 182 0.87 24.60 4.60
CA THR A 182 1.15 25.73 3.69
C THR A 182 2.53 26.32 3.92
N LYS A 183 3.17 25.96 5.02
CA LYS A 183 4.51 26.42 5.39
C LYS A 183 5.20 25.38 6.26
N GLU A 184 6.51 25.28 6.12
CA GLU A 184 7.41 24.59 7.03
C GLU A 184 8.23 25.61 7.81
N ILE A 185 8.25 25.48 9.13
CA ILE A 185 8.96 26.39 10.04
C ILE A 185 9.91 25.57 10.89
N GLN A 186 11.20 25.89 10.80
CA GLN A 186 12.25 25.28 11.62
C GLN A 186 12.79 26.31 12.60
N LYS A 187 12.81 25.95 13.89
CA LYS A 187 13.34 26.78 14.96
C LYS A 187 14.51 26.10 15.65
N TYR A 188 15.63 26.79 15.77
CA TYR A 188 16.86 26.26 16.33
C TYR A 188 17.19 26.87 17.70
N PRO A 189 17.98 26.20 18.56
CA PRO A 189 18.47 26.80 19.80
C PRO A 189 19.38 27.99 19.52
N ASP A 190 19.28 29.02 20.37
CA ASP A 190 20.18 30.18 20.36
C ASP A 190 21.65 29.74 20.49
N GLY A 191 22.52 30.32 19.68
CA GLY A 191 23.97 30.04 19.71
C GLY A 191 24.41 28.79 18.95
N THR A 192 23.51 28.09 18.26
CA THR A 192 23.88 27.08 17.26
C THR A 192 24.30 27.72 15.94
N MET A 193 24.91 26.95 15.01
CA MET A 193 25.26 27.43 13.67
C MET A 193 24.08 27.48 12.70
N TYR A 194 22.92 26.96 13.12
CA TYR A 194 21.71 26.87 12.31
C TYR A 194 20.85 28.11 12.47
N GLU A 195 20.24 28.57 11.37
CA GLU A 195 19.34 29.70 11.36
C GLU A 195 17.89 29.22 11.26
N ASP A 196 16.99 29.88 11.99
CA ASP A 196 15.54 29.68 11.83
C ASP A 196 15.15 29.84 10.36
N SER A 197 14.29 28.95 9.88
CA SER A 197 13.86 28.96 8.48
C SER A 197 12.35 28.85 8.36
N GLU A 198 11.83 29.53 7.35
CA GLU A 198 10.43 29.45 6.95
C GLU A 198 10.38 29.20 5.43
N ILE A 199 9.72 28.12 5.04
CA ILE A 199 9.60 27.70 3.65
C ILE A 199 8.12 27.58 3.33
N ASP A 200 7.64 28.41 2.40
CA ASP A 200 6.27 28.28 1.89
C ASP A 200 6.12 26.97 1.10
N ILE A 201 5.04 26.25 1.35
CA ILE A 201 4.70 24.99 0.69
C ILE A 201 3.54 25.23 -0.26
N GLU A 202 3.78 24.95 -1.54
CA GLU A 202 2.74 24.97 -2.55
C GLU A 202 1.69 23.89 -2.25
N GLN A 203 0.41 24.26 -2.31
CA GLN A 203 -0.68 23.31 -2.13
C GLN A 203 -0.70 22.32 -3.29
N PRO A 204 -0.72 21.02 -3.02
CA PRO A 204 -0.64 20.02 -4.09
C PRO A 204 -1.94 19.95 -4.88
N VAL A 205 -1.81 19.69 -6.18
CA VAL A 205 -2.91 19.40 -7.11
C VAL A 205 -2.72 17.99 -7.71
N CYS A 206 -3.67 17.51 -8.50
CA CYS A 206 -3.60 16.17 -9.06
C CYS A 206 -2.46 15.99 -10.08
N GLU A 207 -1.98 17.08 -10.67
CA GLU A 207 -0.85 17.13 -11.60
C GLU A 207 0.50 17.24 -10.89
N SER A 208 0.53 17.44 -9.56
CA SER A 208 1.76 17.59 -8.79
C SER A 208 2.55 16.28 -8.78
N TYR A 209 3.59 16.20 -9.63
CA TYR A 209 4.50 15.05 -9.70
C TYR A 209 5.41 14.97 -8.46
N SER A 210 5.79 16.14 -7.95
CA SER A 210 6.65 16.32 -6.79
C SER A 210 5.85 16.20 -5.50
N VAL A 211 5.39 15.00 -5.17
CA VAL A 211 5.01 14.69 -3.78
C VAL A 211 6.28 14.42 -2.96
N GLY A 212 7.21 15.39 -2.99
CA GLY A 212 8.31 15.47 -2.00
C GLY A 212 7.79 15.66 -0.57
N ASN A 213 6.47 15.85 -0.43
CA ASN A 213 5.76 16.00 0.83
C ASN A 213 4.84 14.82 1.18
N ASN A 214 5.06 13.60 0.64
CA ASN A 214 4.44 12.40 1.24
C ASN A 214 4.85 12.23 2.71
N ASN A 215 5.97 12.84 3.10
CA ASN A 215 6.40 12.98 4.49
C ASN A 215 5.44 13.81 5.34
N ALA A 216 4.56 14.63 4.73
CA ALA A 216 3.54 15.39 5.45
C ALA A 216 2.33 14.55 5.88
N ILE A 217 2.04 13.43 5.17
CA ILE A 217 0.84 12.61 5.41
C ILE A 217 0.72 12.18 6.89
N PRO A 218 1.77 11.65 7.56
CA PRO A 218 1.68 11.30 8.98
C PRO A 218 1.22 12.46 9.87
N TYR A 219 1.74 13.67 9.65
CA TYR A 219 1.38 14.85 10.44
C TYR A 219 -0.05 15.32 10.15
N VAL A 220 -0.46 15.26 8.89
CA VAL A 220 -1.83 15.61 8.47
C VAL A 220 -2.84 14.62 9.04
N VAL A 221 -2.56 13.31 8.96
CA VAL A 221 -3.40 12.27 9.56
C VAL A 221 -3.47 12.47 11.08
N HIS A 222 -2.35 12.77 11.73
CA HIS A 222 -2.35 13.06 13.16
C HIS A 222 -3.26 14.24 13.53
N LYS A 223 -3.19 15.34 12.78
CA LYS A 223 -3.94 16.57 13.09
C LYS A 223 -5.40 16.53 12.64
N TYR A 224 -5.65 16.06 11.41
CA TYR A 224 -6.95 16.17 10.74
C TYR A 224 -7.66 14.83 10.53
N GLY A 225 -6.94 13.72 10.70
CA GLY A 225 -7.46 12.38 10.47
C GLY A 225 -7.59 12.03 9.00
N VAL A 226 -8.41 11.01 8.75
CA VAL A 226 -8.73 10.46 7.44
C VAL A 226 -10.24 10.44 7.27
N VAL A 227 -10.71 10.72 6.07
CA VAL A 227 -12.14 10.64 5.68
C VAL A 227 -12.28 9.73 4.47
N GLY A 228 -13.51 9.28 4.20
CA GLY A 228 -13.82 8.45 3.04
C GLY A 228 -14.00 9.26 1.75
N THR A 229 -13.82 8.59 0.60
CA THR A 229 -14.10 9.15 -0.72
C THR A 229 -15.58 9.33 -1.03
N ASP A 230 -16.44 8.70 -0.25
CA ASP A 230 -17.88 8.99 -0.25
C ASP A 230 -18.14 10.46 0.11
N CYS A 231 -17.25 11.11 0.86
CA CYS A 231 -17.30 12.53 1.21
C CYS A 231 -16.41 13.41 0.31
N PHE A 232 -15.16 13.00 0.07
CA PHE A 232 -14.18 13.73 -0.76
C PHE A 232 -13.55 12.80 -1.81
N PRO A 233 -13.98 12.83 -3.08
CA PRO A 233 -13.48 11.92 -4.11
C PRO A 233 -11.99 12.07 -4.37
N ASN A 234 -11.33 10.97 -4.72
CA ASN A 234 -9.92 10.95 -5.11
C ASN A 234 -9.67 11.38 -6.56
N THR A 235 -10.61 12.11 -7.18
CA THR A 235 -10.52 12.55 -8.58
C THR A 235 -10.05 13.99 -8.72
N ALA A 236 -10.12 14.79 -7.65
CA ALA A 236 -9.65 16.16 -7.59
C ALA A 236 -9.39 16.58 -6.13
N VAL A 237 -8.45 17.48 -5.91
CA VAL A 237 -8.26 18.12 -4.61
C VAL A 237 -9.44 19.06 -4.34
N PRO A 238 -10.16 18.90 -3.21
CA PRO A 238 -11.33 19.73 -2.94
C PRO A 238 -10.90 21.17 -2.62
N GLY A 239 -11.74 22.15 -2.97
CA GLY A 239 -11.48 23.57 -2.63
C GLY A 239 -11.66 23.92 -1.14
N SER A 240 -12.33 23.06 -0.38
CA SER A 240 -12.53 23.18 1.07
C SER A 240 -12.72 21.81 1.70
N THR A 241 -12.39 21.69 2.98
CA THR A 241 -12.58 20.49 3.81
C THR A 241 -13.54 20.72 4.97
N THR A 242 -14.30 21.81 4.94
CA THR A 242 -15.28 22.18 5.99
C THR A 242 -16.55 21.34 5.96
N GLU A 243 -16.93 20.85 4.79
CA GLU A 243 -18.12 20.02 4.56
C GLU A 243 -17.85 19.01 3.43
N CYS A 244 -18.63 17.92 3.37
CA CYS A 244 -18.49 16.97 2.27
C CYS A 244 -18.75 17.62 0.91
N SER A 245 -17.91 17.30 -0.05
CA SER A 245 -18.12 17.67 -1.46
C SER A 245 -19.22 16.83 -2.13
N GLN A 246 -19.63 15.72 -1.52
CA GLN A 246 -20.64 14.80 -2.02
C GLN A 246 -21.90 14.88 -1.17
N LYS A 247 -23.06 14.94 -1.83
CA LYS A 247 -24.37 15.18 -1.19
C LYS A 247 -24.74 14.12 -0.14
N ASP A 248 -24.42 12.86 -0.40
CA ASP A 248 -24.75 11.72 0.46
C ASP A 248 -23.53 11.17 1.22
N GLY A 249 -22.41 11.90 1.17
CA GLY A 249 -21.16 11.53 1.82
C GLY A 249 -21.21 11.73 3.33
N LYS A 250 -20.48 10.90 4.07
CA LYS A 250 -20.37 11.04 5.52
C LYS A 250 -19.07 11.74 5.90
N PHE A 251 -19.18 12.93 6.50
CA PHE A 251 -18.02 13.63 7.02
C PHE A 251 -17.61 13.08 8.39
N GLU A 252 -17.01 11.90 8.38
CA GLU A 252 -16.50 11.26 9.59
C GLU A 252 -14.98 11.16 9.53
N LYS A 253 -14.33 11.65 10.57
CA LYS A 253 -12.86 11.66 10.69
C LYS A 253 -12.40 10.48 11.52
N TYR A 254 -11.53 9.68 10.94
CA TYR A 254 -10.87 8.54 11.57
C TYR A 254 -9.40 8.85 11.82
N LEU A 255 -8.79 8.14 12.77
CA LEU A 255 -7.35 8.22 13.06
C LEU A 255 -6.82 9.61 13.47
N VAL A 256 -7.69 10.56 13.86
CA VAL A 256 -7.26 11.81 14.50
C VAL A 256 -6.45 11.48 15.76
N GLY A 257 -5.27 12.07 15.91
CA GLY A 257 -4.35 11.83 17.01
C GLY A 257 -3.47 10.58 16.85
N TYR A 258 -3.64 9.78 15.80
CA TYR A 258 -2.73 8.65 15.52
C TYR A 258 -1.43 9.16 14.89
N LYS A 259 -0.32 8.47 15.16
CA LYS A 259 0.99 8.76 14.56
C LYS A 259 1.48 7.54 13.79
N GLN A 260 2.27 7.78 12.74
CA GLN A 260 3.02 6.71 12.07
C GLN A 260 4.32 6.46 12.82
N GLY A 261 4.53 5.22 13.26
CA GLY A 261 5.79 4.77 13.84
C GLY A 261 6.57 3.90 12.85
N ILE A 262 7.89 3.99 12.94
CA ILE A 262 8.84 3.16 12.20
C ILE A 262 9.55 2.25 13.19
N PHE A 263 9.74 0.98 12.84
CA PHE A 263 10.51 0.04 13.64
C PHE A 263 11.37 -0.83 12.72
N GLN A 264 12.36 -1.49 13.32
CA GLN A 264 13.15 -2.53 12.67
C GLN A 264 13.05 -3.80 13.50
N GLY A 265 13.13 -4.96 12.87
CA GLY A 265 13.12 -6.22 13.61
C GLY A 265 12.93 -7.43 12.72
N ASP A 266 12.88 -8.60 13.36
CA ASP A 266 12.65 -9.88 12.70
C ASP A 266 11.14 -10.22 12.60
N ALA A 267 10.84 -11.46 12.23
CA ALA A 267 9.47 -11.92 12.08
C ALA A 267 8.66 -11.86 13.39
N ASP A 268 9.28 -12.08 14.55
CA ASP A 268 8.58 -12.04 15.83
C ASP A 268 8.22 -10.60 16.20
N VAL A 269 9.13 -9.65 15.94
CA VAL A 269 8.84 -8.21 16.08
C VAL A 269 7.71 -7.79 15.12
N MET A 270 7.74 -8.23 13.86
CA MET A 270 6.68 -7.96 12.90
C MET A 270 5.32 -8.47 13.38
N LYS A 271 5.26 -9.70 13.91
CA LYS A 271 4.04 -10.26 14.49
C LYS A 271 3.55 -9.45 15.68
N GLU A 272 4.46 -9.03 16.56
CA GLU A 272 4.12 -8.21 17.72
C GLU A 272 3.58 -6.84 17.28
N ALA A 273 4.19 -6.21 16.27
CA ALA A 273 3.71 -4.96 15.67
C ALA A 273 2.31 -5.12 15.07
N LEU A 274 2.07 -6.21 14.33
CA LEU A 274 0.75 -6.53 13.76
C LEU A 274 -0.32 -6.70 14.84
N ILE A 275 0.03 -7.24 16.01
CA ILE A 275 -0.89 -7.45 17.14
C ILE A 275 -1.19 -6.15 17.91
N LYS A 276 -0.20 -5.27 18.05
CA LYS A 276 -0.30 -4.05 18.88
C LYS A 276 -0.74 -2.82 18.10
N PHE A 277 -0.30 -2.69 16.85
CA PHE A 277 -0.42 -1.44 16.09
C PHE A 277 -1.28 -1.56 14.83
N GLY A 278 -1.54 -2.78 14.34
CA GLY A 278 -2.33 -3.03 13.15
C GLY A 278 -1.46 -3.30 11.92
N PRO A 279 -1.98 -3.08 10.68
CA PRO A 279 -1.24 -3.41 9.46
C PRO A 279 0.13 -2.73 9.39
N VAL A 280 1.12 -3.43 8.84
CA VAL A 280 2.50 -2.94 8.73
C VAL A 280 2.91 -2.82 7.27
N TYR A 281 3.41 -1.66 6.88
CA TYR A 281 4.03 -1.45 5.57
C TYR A 281 5.53 -1.79 5.63
N VAL A 282 6.00 -2.61 4.69
CA VAL A 282 7.41 -3.00 4.60
C VAL A 282 8.07 -2.28 3.44
N TYR A 283 8.96 -1.33 3.74
CA TYR A 283 9.63 -0.48 2.76
C TYR A 283 10.40 -1.27 1.68
N GLY A 284 11.01 -2.40 2.03
CA GLY A 284 11.82 -3.19 1.11
C GLY A 284 11.02 -3.95 0.04
N SER A 285 9.82 -4.43 0.37
CA SER A 285 8.95 -5.15 -0.58
C SER A 285 7.81 -4.29 -1.12
N HIS A 286 7.57 -3.11 -0.54
CA HIS A 286 6.42 -2.25 -0.83
C HIS A 286 5.08 -2.97 -0.62
N GLU A 287 5.03 -3.89 0.34
CA GLU A 287 3.85 -4.67 0.69
C GLU A 287 3.29 -4.25 2.05
N ILE A 288 2.01 -4.53 2.25
CA ILE A 288 1.34 -4.35 3.53
C ILE A 288 1.03 -5.72 4.10
N PHE A 289 1.60 -5.98 5.27
CA PHE A 289 1.34 -7.17 6.05
C PHE A 289 0.08 -6.93 6.88
N ILE A 290 -0.84 -7.88 6.76
CA ILE A 290 -2.14 -7.86 7.43
C ILE A 290 -2.31 -9.09 8.35
N GLY A 291 -1.28 -9.92 8.50
CA GLY A 291 -1.35 -11.16 9.24
C GLY A 291 -0.36 -12.24 8.81
N TRP A 292 -0.56 -13.46 9.33
CA TRP A 292 0.16 -14.68 8.99
C TRP A 292 -0.76 -15.91 9.11
N ASP A 293 -0.36 -17.03 8.50
CA ASP A 293 -1.02 -18.34 8.59
C ASP A 293 0.03 -19.47 8.67
#